data_AF-A0A4S2ABI2-F1
#
_entry.id   AF-A0A4S2ABI2-F1
#
_cell.length_a   1.000
_cell.length_b   1.000
_cell.length_c   1.000
_cell.angle_alpha   90.00
_cell.angle_beta   90.00
_cell.angle_gamma   90.00
#
_symmetry.space_group_name_H-M   'P 1'
#
loop_
_entity.id
_entity.type
_entity.pdbx_description
1 polymer ?
#
loop_
_entity_poly.entity_id
_entity_poly.type
_entity_poly.pdbx_seq_one_letter_code
_entity_poly.pdbx_strand_id
1 'polypeptide(L)' 'MESKWNIGEGGDMPIGFGLSLAANHKSMEAFAGMTDEEKYRTVEQSRQMHTREDMERFVDSLGGK' A
#
# COMPACT_ATOMS: atom_id res chain seq x y z
N MET A 1 4.39 2.38 19.60
CA MET A 1 3.94 2.65 18.23
C MET A 1 3.52 1.31 17.66
N GLU A 2 2.22 1.07 17.52
CA GLU A 2 1.72 -0.22 17.05
C GLU A 2 2.08 -0.43 15.57
N SER A 3 2.66 -1.60 15.29
CA SER A 3 3.15 -2.05 13.99
C SER A 3 2.01 -2.44 13.03
N LYS A 4 0.91 -1.68 12.99
CA LYS A 4 -0.33 -1.99 12.25
C LYS A 4 -0.10 -2.19 10.75
N TRP A 5 0.93 -1.55 10.19
CA TRP A 5 1.24 -1.54 8.77
C TRP A 5 2.39 -2.49 8.36
N ASN A 6 2.78 -3.45 9.21
CA ASN A 6 3.91 -4.35 8.93
C ASN A 6 3.59 -5.40 7.85
N ILE A 7 4.56 -5.69 6.98
CA ILE A 7 4.42 -6.62 5.84
C ILE A 7 4.78 -8.04 6.31
N GLY A 8 3.87 -9.01 6.19
CA GLY A 8 4.22 -10.45 6.21
C GLY A 8 3.70 -11.31 7.36
N GLU A 9 3.13 -10.77 8.44
CA GLU A 9 2.62 -11.57 9.58
C GLU A 9 1.09 -11.74 9.61
N GLY A 10 0.39 -11.56 8.48
CA GLY A 10 -1.08 -11.56 8.46
C GLY A 10 -1.70 -10.32 9.09
N GLY A 11 -0.98 -9.19 9.06
CA GLY A 11 -1.51 -7.87 9.41
C GLY A 11 -2.45 -7.28 8.36
N ASP A 12 -2.93 -6.06 8.61
CA ASP A 12 -3.88 -5.36 7.73
C ASP A 12 -3.33 -5.16 6.30
N MET A 13 -2.02 -5.23 6.07
CA MET A 13 -1.40 -4.97 4.78
C MET A 13 -1.30 -6.24 3.89
N PRO A 14 -1.91 -6.25 2.68
CA PRO A 14 -1.71 -7.32 1.71
C PRO A 14 -0.25 -7.39 1.24
N ILE A 15 0.30 -8.60 1.14
CA ILE A 15 1.71 -8.80 0.77
C ILE A 15 2.02 -8.19 -0.60
N GLY A 16 1.15 -8.38 -1.60
CA GLY A 16 1.33 -7.80 -2.94
C GLY A 16 1.37 -6.28 -2.93
N PHE A 17 0.58 -5.63 -2.07
CA PHE A 17 0.59 -4.19 -1.90
C PHE A 17 1.89 -3.71 -1.23
N GLY A 18 2.30 -4.37 -0.14
CA GLY A 18 3.55 -4.05 0.56
C GLY A 18 4.80 -4.19 -0.32
N LEU A 19 4.87 -5.27 -1.12
CA LEU A 19 5.97 -5.47 -2.08
C LEU A 19 5.97 -4.43 -3.20
N SER A 20 4.80 -4.07 -3.71
CA SER A 20 4.68 -3.06 -4.77
C SER A 20 5.05 -1.67 -4.27
N LEU A 21 4.66 -1.30 -3.04
CA LEU A 21 5.14 -0.08 -2.38
C LEU A 21 6.66 -0.07 -2.22
N ALA A 22 7.25 -1.17 -1.72
CA ALA A 22 8.70 -1.26 -1.56
C ALA A 22 9.46 -1.12 -2.89
N ALA A 23 8.86 -1.53 -4.01
CA ALA A 23 9.41 -1.36 -5.35
C ALA A 23 9.28 0.06 -5.92
N ASN A 24 8.39 0.89 -5.38
CA ASN A 24 8.17 2.27 -5.81
C ASN A 24 8.36 3.24 -4.63
N HIS A 25 9.59 3.77 -4.51
CA HIS A 25 9.98 4.65 -3.41
C HIS A 25 9.07 5.88 -3.27
N LYS A 26 8.67 6.51 -4.39
CA LYS A 26 7.81 7.71 -4.37
C LYS A 26 6.43 7.38 -3.78
N SER A 27 5.85 6.26 -4.19
CA SER A 27 4.56 5.80 -3.66
C SER A 27 4.66 5.35 -2.20
N MET A 28 5.78 4.74 -1.81
CA MET A 28 6.04 4.38 -0.41
C MET A 28 6.12 5.61 0.48
N GLU A 29 6.82 6.66 0.07
CA GLU A 29 6.88 7.92 0.81
C GLU A 29 5.49 8.57 0.92
N ALA A 30 4.74 8.60 -0.20
CA ALA A 30 3.38 9.11 -0.20
C ALA A 30 2.47 8.35 0.79
N PHE A 31 2.53 7.01 0.77
CA PHE A 31 1.80 6.17 1.71
C PHE A 31 2.27 6.38 3.16
N ALA A 32 3.58 6.52 3.40
CA ALA A 32 4.12 6.76 4.74
C ALA A 32 3.60 8.06 5.36
N GLY A 33 3.43 9.11 4.54
CA GLY A 33 2.89 10.42 4.93
C GLY A 33 1.38 10.46 5.16
N MET A 34 0.63 9.41 4.79
CA MET A 34 -0.81 9.32 5.01
C MET A 34 -1.16 9.18 6.50
N THR A 35 -2.32 9.72 6.87
CA THR A 35 -2.98 9.44 8.14
C THR A 35 -3.39 7.98 8.25
N ASP A 36 -3.68 7.49 9.47
CA ASP A 36 -4.10 6.09 9.65
C ASP A 36 -5.42 5.76 8.93
N GLU A 37 -6.33 6.72 8.81
CA GLU A 37 -7.58 6.55 8.05
C GLU A 37 -7.33 6.45 6.54
N GLU A 38 -6.42 7.27 6.01
CA GLU A 38 -6.01 7.19 4.61
C GLU A 38 -5.28 5.88 4.33
N LYS A 39 -4.33 5.48 5.18
CA LYS A 39 -3.65 4.18 5.07
C LYS A 39 -4.63 3.02 5.08
N TYR A 40 -5.63 3.06 5.97
CA TYR A 40 -6.68 2.04 6.02
C TYR A 40 -7.48 1.97 4.72
N ARG A 41 -7.95 3.11 4.21
CA ARG A 41 -8.69 3.15 2.93
C ARG A 41 -7.85 2.66 1.75
N THR A 42 -6.58 3.06 1.68
CA THR A 42 -5.66 2.63 0.63
C THR A 42 -5.40 1.13 0.69
N VAL A 43 -5.22 0.58 1.89
CA VAL A 43 -5.08 -0.85 2.10
C VAL A 43 -6.34 -1.61 1.67
N GLU A 44 -7.52 -1.14 2.05
CA GLU A 44 -8.79 -1.77 1.64
C GLU A 44 -9.01 -1.70 0.12
N GLN A 45 -8.62 -0.60 -0.52
CA GLN A 45 -8.63 -0.49 -1.99
C GLN A 45 -7.66 -1.49 -2.64
N SER A 46 -6.47 -1.67 -2.08
CA SER A 46 -5.47 -2.61 -2.61
C SER A 46 -5.98 -4.06 -2.63
N ARG A 47 -6.86 -4.45 -1.70
CA ARG A 47 -7.48 -5.78 -1.65
C ARG A 47 -8.39 -6.08 -2.84
N GLN A 48 -8.86 -5.04 -3.54
CA GLN A 48 -9.71 -5.18 -4.72
C GLN A 48 -8.90 -5.37 -6.02
N MET A 49 -7.57 -5.29 -5.96
CA MET A 49 -6.72 -5.49 -7.13
C MET A 49 -6.59 -6.98 -7.42
N HIS A 50 -7.02 -7.40 -8.60
CA HIS A 50 -7.08 -8.82 -8.98
C HIS A 50 -5.87 -9.29 -9.78
N THR A 51 -5.13 -8.36 -10.39
CA THR A 51 -3.92 -8.66 -11.19
C THR A 51 -2.71 -7.91 -10.65
N ARG A 52 -1.52 -8.37 -11.04
CA ARG A 52 -0.26 -7.69 -10.72
C ARG A 52 -0.25 -6.29 -11.34
N GLU A 53 -0.66 -6.17 -12.60
CA GLU A 53 -0.71 -4.91 -13.31
C GLU A 53 -1.66 -3.90 -12.66
N ASP A 54 -2.81 -4.35 -12.14
CA ASP A 54 -3.75 -3.49 -11.41
C ASP A 54 -3.13 -2.97 -10.11
N MET A 55 -2.43 -3.85 -9.36
CA MET A 55 -1.72 -3.46 -8.14
C MET A 55 -0.61 -2.44 -8.42
N GLU A 56 0.20 -2.67 -9.45
CA GLU A 56 1.27 -1.76 -9.86
C GLU A 56 0.69 -0.38 -10.24
N ARG A 57 -0.35 -0.35 -11.08
CA ARG A 57 -1.03 0.91 -11.46
C ARG A 57 -1.63 1.63 -10.26
N PHE A 58 -2.26 0.89 -9.35
CA PHE A 58 -2.80 1.45 -8.12
C PHE A 58 -1.71 2.09 -7.28
N VAL A 59 -0.60 1.38 -7.03
CA VAL A 59 0.54 1.90 -6.26
C VAL A 59 1.18 3.10 -6.94
N ASP A 60 1.38 3.08 -8.26
CA ASP A 60 1.92 4.21 -9.01
C ASP A 60 1.06 5.46 -8.87
N SER A 61 -0.27 5.30 -8.80
CA SER A 61 -1.20 6.42 -8.60
C SER A 61 -1.01 7.13 -7.25
N LEU A 62 -0.49 6.44 -6.23
CA LEU A 62 -0.23 7.02 -4.90
C LEU A 62 0.95 7.99 -4.93
N GLY A 63 1.99 7.66 -5.70
CA GLY A 63 3.15 8.52 -5.92
C GLY A 63 2.89 9.61 -6.97
N GLY A 64 1.75 9.59 -7.67
CA GLY A 64 1.43 10.49 -8.78
C GLY A 64 0.81 11.83 -8.42
N LYS A 65 0.74 12.20 -7.14
CA LYS A 65 0.40 13.57 -6.71
C LYS A 65 1.63 14.47 -6.63
#